data_AF-B7BHA8-F1
#
_entry.id   AF-B7BHA8-F1
#
_cell.length_a   1.000
_cell.length_b   1.000
_cell.length_c   1.000
_cell.angle_alpha   90.00
_cell.angle_beta   90.00
_cell.angle_gamma   90.00
#
_symmetry.space_group_name_H-M   'P 1'
#
loop_
_entity.id
_entity.type
_entity.pdbx_description
1 polymer ?
#
loop_
_entity_poly.entity_id
_entity_poly.type
_entity_poly.pdbx_seq_one_letter_code
_entity_poly.pdbx_strand_id
1 'polypeptide(L)'
;MDNMKPLNPIQKTVVGVQFLFVAFGATVLVPLLVGLDPSTALFTAGIGTLIFHLVTRGKVPIFLGSSFAFVAPIIKATELYGLPGTMSGLVAVGTVYGLMSLLVRWRGIGFIKRL
;
A
#
# COMPACT_ATOMS: atom_id res chain seq x y z
N MET A 1 -26.78 -4.20 7.97
CA MET A 1 -25.81 -3.37 8.71
C MET A 1 -26.09 -1.92 8.33
N ASP A 2 -27.32 -1.47 8.55
CA ASP A 2 -27.85 -0.22 8.00
C ASP A 2 -28.42 0.61 9.15
N ASN A 3 -27.55 1.41 9.75
CA ASN A 3 -27.93 2.51 10.64
C ASN A 3 -26.77 3.52 10.85
N MET A 4 -25.83 3.61 9.90
CA MET A 4 -24.77 4.62 9.94
C MET A 4 -25.25 5.86 9.21
N LYS A 5 -25.60 6.90 9.98
CA LYS A 5 -25.86 8.23 9.45
C LYS A 5 -24.67 8.64 8.56
N PRO A 6 -24.89 9.07 7.31
CA PRO A 6 -23.79 9.44 6.43
C PRO A 6 -23.01 10.59 7.07
N LEU A 7 -21.70 10.39 7.22
CA LEU A 7 -20.81 11.39 7.82
C LEU A 7 -20.85 12.69 6.99
N ASN A 8 -20.98 13.83 7.68
CA ASN A 8 -20.81 15.15 7.06
C ASN A 8 -19.36 15.26 6.51
N PRO A 9 -19.13 15.99 5.40
CA PRO A 9 -17.78 16.36 4.93
C PRO A 9 -16.75 16.63 6.03
N ILE A 10 -17.09 17.41 7.07
CA ILE A 10 -16.17 17.71 8.18
C ILE A 10 -15.79 16.45 8.96
N GLN A 11 -16.78 15.61 9.27
CA GLN A 11 -16.55 14.35 9.98
C GLN A 11 -15.72 13.37 9.15
N LYS A 12 -15.94 13.33 7.82
CA LYS A 12 -15.11 12.52 6.91
C LYS A 12 -13.65 12.97 6.93
N THR A 13 -13.41 14.27 6.93
CA THR A 13 -12.05 14.82 7.03
C THR A 13 -11.40 14.44 8.34
N VAL A 14 -12.10 14.60 9.48
CA VAL A 14 -11.57 14.24 10.81
C VAL A 14 -11.22 12.75 10.89
N VAL A 15 -12.12 11.88 10.42
CA VAL A 15 -11.88 10.42 10.37
C VAL A 15 -10.72 10.08 9.44
N GLY A 16 -10.60 10.76 8.29
CA GLY A 16 -9.47 10.58 7.38
C GLY A 16 -8.13 10.96 8.01
N VAL A 17 -8.09 12.07 8.76
CA VAL A 17 -6.91 12.49 9.53
C VAL A 17 -6.57 11.47 10.62
N GLN A 18 -7.56 10.94 11.34
CA GLN A 18 -7.33 9.87 12.32
C GLN A 18 -6.71 8.63 11.66
N PHE A 19 -7.24 8.22 10.51
CA PHE A 19 -6.72 7.07 9.77
C PHE A 19 -5.30 7.28 9.25
N LEU A 20 -4.97 8.50 8.84
CA LEU A 20 -3.60 8.89 8.48
C LEU A 20 -2.64 8.66 9.65
N PHE A 21 -2.97 9.11 10.87
CA PHE A 21 -2.12 8.90 12.04
C PHE A 21 -2.00 7.42 12.44
N VAL A 22 -3.04 6.62 12.23
CA VAL A 22 -2.98 5.15 12.45
C VAL A 22 -1.99 4.50 11.48
N ALA A 23 -2.03 4.86 10.19
CA ALA A 23 -1.14 4.29 9.18
C ALA A 23 0.28 4.92 9.17
N PHE A 24 0.45 6.09 9.80
CA PHE A 24 1.68 6.87 9.82
C PHE A 24 2.85 6.07 10.39
N GLY A 25 2.65 5.36 11.51
CA GLY A 25 3.72 4.64 12.20
C GLY A 25 4.45 3.66 11.29
N ALA A 26 3.71 2.77 10.62
CA ALA A 26 4.29 1.83 9.65
C ALA A 26 4.90 2.54 8.44
N THR A 27 4.21 3.55 7.91
CA THR A 27 4.58 4.24 6.67
C THR A 27 5.84 5.10 6.82
N VAL A 28 6.17 5.54 8.04
CA VAL A 28 7.41 6.26 8.35
C VAL A 28 8.51 5.31 8.85
N LEU A 29 8.17 4.35 9.71
CA LEU A 29 9.15 3.46 10.31
C LEU A 29 9.87 2.60 9.27
N VAL A 30 9.14 1.99 8.33
CA VAL A 30 9.76 1.09 7.34
C VAL A 30 10.77 1.82 6.45
N PRO A 31 10.47 2.98 5.82
CA PRO A 31 11.47 3.75 5.08
C PRO A 31 12.71 4.09 5.90
N LEU A 32 12.55 4.51 7.16
CA LEU A 32 13.68 4.80 8.05
C LEU A 32 14.57 3.57 8.27
N LEU A 33 13.96 2.39 8.49
CA LEU A 33 14.69 1.14 8.69
C LEU A 33 15.48 0.70 7.46
N VAL A 34 15.05 1.10 6.26
CA VAL A 34 15.71 0.72 4.99
C VAL A 34 16.53 1.85 4.36
N GLY A 35 16.64 3.01 5.04
CA GLY A 35 17.42 4.15 4.56
C GLY A 35 16.76 4.97 3.45
N LEU A 36 15.43 4.94 3.35
CA LEU A 36 14.64 5.73 2.40
C LEU A 36 14.00 6.96 3.07
N ASP A 37 13.72 8.00 2.28
CA ASP A 37 13.05 9.21 2.75
C ASP A 37 11.57 8.95 3.12
N PRO A 38 11.17 9.19 4.39
CA PRO A 38 9.78 8.98 4.83
C PRO A 38 8.77 9.90 4.14
N SER A 39 9.19 11.11 3.73
CA SER A 39 8.31 12.08 3.08
C SER A 39 7.85 11.56 1.71
N THR A 40 8.78 10.98 0.95
CA THR A 40 8.53 10.32 -0.33
C THR A 40 7.62 9.10 -0.16
N ALA A 41 7.83 8.31 0.90
CA ALA A 41 6.97 7.16 1.21
C ALA A 41 5.53 7.59 1.57
N LEU A 42 5.36 8.62 2.41
CA LEU A 42 4.04 9.17 2.75
C LEU A 42 3.34 9.77 1.52
N PHE A 43 4.06 10.49 0.67
CA PHE A 43 3.52 11.09 -0.54
C PHE A 43 3.03 10.03 -1.53
N THR A 44 3.86 9.02 -1.80
CA THR A 44 3.52 7.93 -2.72
C THR A 44 2.44 7.01 -2.15
N ALA A 45 2.40 6.78 -0.84
CA ALA A 45 1.31 6.08 -0.13
C ALA A 45 -0.03 6.81 -0.28
N GLY A 46 -0.03 8.14 -0.14
CA GLY A 46 -1.21 8.98 -0.38
C GLY A 46 -1.72 8.88 -1.81
N ILE A 47 -0.83 9.06 -2.80
CA ILE A 47 -1.18 8.92 -4.23
C ILE A 47 -1.69 7.51 -4.52
N GLY A 48 -0.99 6.47 -4.05
CA GLY A 48 -1.39 5.08 -4.24
C GLY A 48 -2.77 4.79 -3.66
N THR A 49 -3.07 5.35 -2.48
CA THR A 49 -4.40 5.22 -1.84
C THR A 49 -5.49 5.85 -2.70
N LEU A 50 -5.25 7.05 -3.25
CA LEU A 50 -6.20 7.70 -4.16
C LEU A 50 -6.42 6.88 -5.43
N ILE A 51 -5.34 6.38 -6.05
CA ILE A 51 -5.43 5.49 -7.23
C ILE A 51 -6.22 4.22 -6.88
N PHE A 52 -5.96 3.62 -5.73
CA PHE A 52 -6.69 2.43 -5.27
C PHE A 52 -8.19 2.71 -5.10
N HIS A 53 -8.57 3.83 -4.48
CA HIS A 53 -9.98 4.21 -4.37
C HIS A 53 -10.63 4.48 -5.72
N LEU A 54 -9.91 5.08 -6.68
CA LEU A 54 -10.41 5.28 -8.05
C LEU A 54 -10.66 3.94 -8.75
N VAL A 55 -9.68 3.02 -8.70
CA VAL A 55 -9.79 1.69 -9.32
C VAL A 55 -10.92 0.86 -8.67
N THR A 56 -11.07 0.92 -7.36
CA THR A 56 -12.10 0.18 -6.61
C THR A 56 -13.46 0.89 -6.55
N ARG A 57 -13.58 2.09 -7.13
CA ARG A 57 -14.79 2.95 -7.10
C ARG A 57 -15.26 3.25 -5.68
N GLY A 58 -14.31 3.46 -4.76
CA GLY A 58 -14.58 3.80 -3.36
C GLY A 58 -15.27 2.71 -2.54
N LYS A 59 -15.31 1.46 -3.03
CA LYS A 59 -15.95 0.34 -2.32
C LYS A 59 -15.17 -0.14 -1.10
N VAL A 60 -13.86 0.09 -1.07
CA VAL A 60 -12.95 -0.43 -0.05
C VAL A 60 -12.23 0.74 0.63
N PRO A 61 -12.61 1.11 1.87
CA PRO A 61 -12.04 2.25 2.58
C PRO A 61 -10.74 1.87 3.29
N ILE A 62 -9.64 1.80 2.56
CA ILE A 62 -8.30 1.52 3.12
C ILE A 62 -7.31 2.64 2.81
N PHE A 63 -6.21 2.68 3.57
CA PHE A 63 -5.01 3.46 3.28
C PHE A 63 -3.85 2.49 3.00
N LEU A 64 -3.08 2.76 1.95
CA LEU A 64 -1.91 1.96 1.60
C LEU A 64 -0.70 2.40 2.43
N GLY A 65 -0.25 1.55 3.35
CA GLY A 65 0.95 1.80 4.16
C GLY A 65 2.19 1.02 3.68
N SER A 66 3.33 1.28 4.31
CA SER A 66 4.54 0.48 4.08
C SER A 66 4.42 -0.93 4.65
N SER A 67 4.95 -1.92 3.94
CA SER A 67 4.88 -3.34 4.34
C SER A 67 6.18 -3.79 5.01
N PHE A 68 6.07 -4.27 6.24
CA PHE A 68 7.19 -4.82 7.01
C PHE A 68 7.81 -6.07 6.38
N ALA A 69 7.04 -6.79 5.54
CA ALA A 69 7.54 -7.96 4.82
C ALA A 69 8.70 -7.63 3.88
N PHE A 70 8.85 -6.37 3.48
CA PHE A 70 9.91 -5.92 2.57
C PHE A 70 11.15 -5.37 3.28
N VAL A 71 11.17 -5.23 4.60
CA VAL A 71 12.34 -4.67 5.32
C VAL A 71 13.60 -5.50 5.08
N ALA A 72 13.57 -6.79 5.44
CA ALA A 72 14.74 -7.67 5.26
C ALA A 72 15.15 -7.84 3.78
N PRO A 73 14.20 -8.05 2.83
CA PRO A 73 14.54 -8.10 1.40
C PRO A 73 15.16 -6.80 0.86
N ILE A 74 14.65 -5.62 1.24
CA ILE A 74 15.19 -4.34 0.77
C ILE A 74 16.60 -4.11 1.32
N ILE A 75 16.83 -4.37 2.60
CA ILE A 75 18.17 -4.29 3.20
C ILE A 75 19.12 -5.20 2.42
N LYS A 76 18.73 -6.46 2.25
CA LYS A 76 19.62 -7.43 1.60
C LYS A 76 19.86 -7.13 0.12
N ALA A 77 18.83 -6.73 -0.62
CA ALA A 77 18.96 -6.35 -2.02
C ALA A 77 19.85 -5.11 -2.19
N THR A 78 19.74 -4.14 -1.28
CA THR A 78 20.53 -2.91 -1.34
C THR A 78 22.01 -3.18 -1.06
N GLU A 79 22.33 -4.09 -0.15
CA GLU A 79 23.71 -4.58 0.04
C GLU A 79 24.29 -5.23 -1.22
N LEU A 80 23.49 -6.05 -1.92
CA LEU A 80 23.96 -6.87 -3.04
C LEU A 80 23.99 -6.11 -4.38
N TYR A 81 23.02 -5.22 -4.61
CA TYR A 81 22.74 -4.62 -5.93
C TYR A 81 22.67 -3.10 -5.90
N GLY A 82 22.89 -2.48 -4.74
CA GLY A 82 22.74 -1.04 -4.54
C GLY A 82 21.28 -0.58 -4.62
N LEU A 83 21.06 0.69 -4.30
CA LEU A 83 19.73 1.28 -4.28
C LEU A 83 19.01 1.23 -5.65
N PRO A 84 19.66 1.53 -6.80
CA PRO A 84 18.99 1.44 -8.11
C PRO A 84 18.53 0.02 -8.44
N GLY A 85 19.33 -1.00 -8.08
CA GLY A 85 18.99 -2.41 -8.28
C GLY A 85 17.81 -2.84 -7.41
N THR A 86 17.77 -2.40 -6.15
CA THR A 86 16.62 -2.67 -5.27
C THR A 86 15.34 -2.01 -5.80
N MET A 87 15.42 -0.78 -6.30
CA MET A 87 14.25 -0.05 -6.83
C MET A 87 13.66 -0.74 -8.06
N SER A 88 14.48 -1.25 -8.98
CA SER A 88 13.98 -2.04 -10.11
C SER A 88 13.33 -3.36 -9.65
N GLY A 89 13.88 -3.99 -8.60
CA GLY A 89 13.25 -5.14 -7.95
C GLY A 89 11.87 -4.82 -7.38
N LEU A 90 11.68 -3.67 -6.73
CA LEU A 90 10.38 -3.22 -6.23
C LEU A 90 9.37 -2.97 -7.37
N VAL A 91 9.82 -2.42 -8.50
CA VAL A 91 8.98 -2.29 -9.71
C VAL A 91 8.57 -3.67 -10.24
N ALA A 92 9.48 -4.65 -10.24
CA ALA A 92 9.15 -6.02 -10.65
C ALA A 92 8.10 -6.66 -9.71
N VAL A 93 8.22 -6.46 -8.39
CA VAL A 93 7.20 -6.89 -7.41
C VAL A 93 5.83 -6.28 -7.72
N GLY A 94 5.77 -4.97 -7.97
CA GLY A 94 4.53 -4.31 -8.36
C GLY A 94 3.92 -4.90 -9.65
N THR A 95 4.77 -5.26 -10.60
CA THR A 95 4.35 -5.95 -11.84
C THR A 95 3.74 -7.32 -11.54
N VAL A 96 4.37 -8.11 -10.65
CA VAL A 96 3.85 -9.42 -10.22
C VAL A 96 2.49 -9.26 -9.54
N TYR A 97 2.30 -8.26 -8.68
CA TYR A 97 0.99 -7.98 -8.08
C TYR A 97 -0.07 -7.61 -9.13
N GLY A 98 0.30 -6.86 -10.17
CA GLY A 98 -0.56 -6.58 -11.31
C GLY A 98 -0.97 -7.85 -12.06
N LEU A 99 -0.01 -8.73 -12.36
CA LEU A 99 -0.28 -10.01 -13.02
C LEU A 99 -1.17 -10.92 -12.17
N MET A 100 -0.93 -10.99 -10.86
CA MET A 100 -1.78 -11.75 -9.94
C MET A 100 -3.20 -11.20 -9.91
N SER A 101 -3.37 -9.88 -9.90
CA SER A 101 -4.69 -9.23 -9.98
C SER A 101 -5.45 -9.62 -11.25
N LEU A 102 -4.76 -9.63 -12.41
CA LEU A 102 -5.34 -10.07 -13.69
C LEU A 102 -5.71 -11.57 -13.68
N LEU A 103 -4.85 -12.41 -13.11
CA LEU A 103 -5.09 -13.85 -13.01
C LEU A 103 -6.33 -14.13 -12.15
N VAL A 104 -6.45 -13.48 -10.99
CA VAL A 104 -7.61 -13.60 -10.10
C VAL A 104 -8.88 -13.10 -10.78
N ARG A 105 -8.79 -12.02 -11.56
CA ARG A 105 -9.91 -11.51 -12.35
C ARG A 105 -10.39 -12.52 -13.40
N TRP A 106 -9.49 -13.31 -13.99
CA TRP A 106 -9.84 -14.30 -15.03
C TRP A 106 -10.31 -15.64 -14.46
N ARG A 107 -9.60 -16.20 -13.48
CA ARG A 107 -9.86 -17.54 -12.91
C ARG A 107 -10.81 -17.53 -11.71
N GLY A 108 -11.09 -16.35 -11.16
CA GLY A 108 -11.85 -16.19 -9.92
C GLY A 108 -11.07 -16.59 -8.66
N ILE A 109 -11.69 -16.39 -7.50
CA ILE A 109 -11.07 -16.53 -6.17
C ILE A 109 -10.79 -18.01 -5.82
N GLY A 110 -11.42 -18.96 -6.52
CA GLY A 110 -11.26 -20.40 -6.27
C GLY A 110 -9.84 -20.92 -6.46
N PHE A 111 -9.01 -20.23 -7.25
CA PHE A 111 -7.59 -20.54 -7.40
C PHE A 111 -6.81 -20.29 -6.10
N ILE A 112 -7.04 -19.14 -5.45
CA ILE A 112 -6.33 -18.78 -4.20
C ILE A 112 -6.73 -19.74 -3.07
N LYS A 113 -8.01 -20.12 -2.97
CA LYS A 113 -8.48 -21.02 -1.91
C LYS A 113 -7.94 -22.45 -1.99
N ARG A 114 -7.31 -22.83 -3.12
CA ARG A 114 -6.69 -24.14 -3.31
C ARG A 114 -5.19 -24.16 -2.99
N LEU A 115 -4.56 -22.99 -2.86
CA LEU A 115 -3.20 -22.80 -2.37
C LEU A 115 -3.19 -22.81 -0.84
#